data_AF-A0A6Q2YHU0-F1
#
_entry.id   AF-A0A6Q2YHU0-F1
#
_cell.length_a   1.000
_cell.length_b   1.000
_cell.length_c   1.000
_cell.angle_alpha   90.00
_cell.angle_beta   90.00
_cell.angle_gamma   90.00
#
_symmetry.space_group_name_H-M   'P 1'
#
loop_
_entity.id
_entity.type
_entity.pdbx_description
1 polymer ?
#
loop_
_entity_poly.entity_id
_entity_poly.type
_entity_poly.pdbx_seq_one_letter_code
_entity_poly.pdbx_strand_id
1 'polypeptide(L)'
;MRDLHFKDHFWNVDLTSTAGYDCLIQHLNDGKRTCKEIEDFIKASTLKRSLDVFKLQTEHVSLSHLQLAQTMREEARKLEDFRERQKEARKKVEQQMDALHKQRATHLKKTLESKKTYELKCRDKEEAEQNMNRNASTSNAKQQEKVGLDSYSKTKNVSLFGKIKEDWQKEHIKACEVFEAQEMERINTLRNMLWTHLNQLSQQCVTSDELYEEVRKSLEQCDIQEDIAHFVNLRRTGDKPPAPVLYENFYTGQRPLSTIQMPLSNSR
;
A
#
# COMPACT_ATOMS: atom_id res chain seq x y z
N MET A 1 32.63 -37.38 17.54
CA MET A 1 33.67 -36.88 18.47
C MET A 1 33.44 -37.57 19.80
N ARG A 2 34.51 -37.90 20.56
CA ARG A 2 34.33 -38.40 21.92
C ARG A 2 33.98 -37.22 22.83
N ASP A 3 33.00 -37.40 23.70
CA ASP A 3 32.62 -36.39 24.68
C ASP A 3 33.73 -36.21 25.72
N LEU A 4 34.06 -34.97 26.04
CA LEU A 4 35.09 -34.61 27.01
C LEU A 4 34.42 -34.26 28.33
N HIS A 5 34.78 -34.95 29.41
CA HIS A 5 34.28 -34.64 30.75
C HIS A 5 35.37 -34.05 31.65
N PHE A 6 34.97 -33.19 32.61
CA PHE A 6 35.90 -32.59 33.57
C PHE A 6 36.65 -33.64 34.40
N LYS A 7 35.96 -34.73 34.77
CA LYS A 7 36.55 -35.89 35.48
C LYS A 7 37.67 -36.59 34.71
N ASP A 8 37.85 -36.30 33.42
CA ASP A 8 38.86 -36.96 32.59
C ASP A 8 40.05 -36.03 32.31
N HIS A 9 39.97 -34.73 32.64
CA HIS A 9 40.92 -33.70 32.15
C HIS A 9 41.46 -32.72 33.21
N PHE A 10 40.92 -32.71 34.44
CA PHE A 10 41.34 -31.76 35.49
C PHE A 10 42.13 -32.47 36.62
N TRP A 11 43.09 -33.31 36.23
CA TRP A 11 44.00 -34.02 37.14
C TRP A 11 45.40 -33.39 37.13
N ASN A 12 46.17 -33.59 38.20
CA ASN A 12 47.58 -33.24 38.27
C ASN A 12 48.42 -34.48 38.64
N VAL A 13 49.64 -34.56 38.11
CA VAL A 13 50.60 -35.64 38.39
C VAL A 13 51.20 -35.54 39.79
N ASP A 14 51.20 -34.35 40.39
CA ASP A 14 51.53 -34.16 41.81
C ASP A 14 50.34 -34.55 42.69
N LEU A 15 50.53 -35.62 43.48
CA LEU A 15 49.56 -36.18 44.44
C LEU A 15 49.05 -35.17 45.48
N THR A 16 49.78 -34.08 45.72
CA THR A 16 49.38 -33.05 46.70
C THR A 16 48.78 -31.80 46.05
N SER A 17 48.76 -31.72 44.71
CA SER A 17 48.29 -30.53 44.00
C SER A 17 46.76 -30.45 43.91
N THR A 18 46.20 -29.30 44.29
CA THR A 18 44.77 -28.97 44.17
C THR A 18 44.44 -28.20 42.89
N ALA A 19 45.42 -27.95 42.02
CA ALA A 19 45.29 -26.98 40.92
C ALA A 19 44.13 -27.28 39.95
N GLY A 20 43.88 -28.56 39.64
CA GLY A 20 42.76 -28.96 38.78
C GLY A 20 41.39 -28.66 39.41
N TYR A 21 41.26 -28.92 40.71
CA TYR A 21 40.06 -28.60 41.49
C TYR A 21 39.87 -27.09 41.62
N ASP A 22 40.92 -26.35 41.95
CA ASP A 22 40.88 -24.88 42.09
C ASP A 22 40.49 -24.19 40.78
N CYS A 23 40.98 -24.69 39.64
CA CYS A 23 40.60 -24.21 38.30
C CYS A 23 39.10 -24.39 38.02
N LEU A 24 38.54 -25.56 38.35
CA LEU A 24 37.10 -25.83 38.18
C LEU A 24 36.26 -24.95 39.12
N ILE A 25 36.65 -24.80 40.37
CA ILE A 25 35.94 -23.95 41.34
C ILE A 25 35.97 -22.49 40.88
N GLN A 26 37.11 -22.00 40.40
CA GLN A 26 37.22 -20.66 39.85
C GLN A 26 36.29 -20.47 38.65
N HIS A 27 36.29 -21.41 37.70
CA HIS A 27 35.40 -21.38 36.52
C HIS A 27 33.91 -21.36 36.90
N LEU A 28 33.49 -22.18 37.88
CA LEU A 28 32.11 -22.21 38.36
C LEU A 28 31.70 -20.93 39.08
N ASN A 29 32.61 -20.34 39.87
CA ASN A 29 32.38 -19.05 40.51
C ASN A 29 32.26 -17.91 39.50
N ASP A 30 33.09 -17.92 38.46
CA ASP A 30 33.00 -16.95 37.36
C ASP A 30 31.70 -17.12 36.58
N GLY A 31 31.27 -18.35 36.28
CA GLY A 31 29.97 -18.63 35.67
C GLY A 31 28.79 -18.11 36.51
N LYS A 32 28.83 -18.32 37.83
CA LYS A 32 27.82 -17.78 38.76
C LYS A 32 27.79 -16.25 38.75
N ARG A 33 28.95 -15.59 38.68
CA ARG A 33 29.05 -14.13 38.57
C ARG A 33 28.42 -13.64 37.27
N THR A 34 28.73 -14.26 36.14
CA THR A 34 28.13 -13.92 34.84
C THR A 34 26.61 -14.10 34.85
N CYS A 35 26.09 -15.18 35.42
CA CYS A 35 24.63 -15.36 35.55
C CYS A 35 23.99 -14.24 36.38
N LYS A 36 24.62 -13.83 37.48
CA LYS A 36 24.14 -12.72 38.30
C LYS A 36 24.18 -11.39 37.55
N GLU A 37 25.24 -11.11 36.79
CA GLU A 37 25.34 -9.89 35.97
C GLU A 37 24.27 -9.84 34.89
N ILE A 38 23.93 -10.99 34.27
CA ILE A 38 22.84 -11.10 33.30
C ILE A 38 21.48 -10.88 33.99
N GLU A 39 21.27 -11.49 35.16
CA GLU A 39 20.04 -11.29 35.95
C GLU A 39 19.87 -9.84 36.37
N ASP A 40 20.94 -9.23 36.90
CA ASP A 40 20.99 -7.82 37.31
C ASP A 40 20.81 -6.90 36.09
N PHE A 41 21.31 -7.27 34.90
CA PHE A 41 21.10 -6.55 33.63
C PHE A 41 19.64 -6.62 33.17
N ILE A 42 19.01 -7.79 33.25
CA ILE A 42 17.60 -7.99 32.89
C ILE A 42 16.68 -7.21 33.84
N LYS A 43 17.07 -7.07 35.11
CA LYS A 43 16.33 -6.33 36.15
C LYS A 43 16.70 -4.84 36.25
N ALA A 44 17.70 -4.37 35.50
CA ALA A 44 18.53 -3.25 35.96
C ALA A 44 17.90 -1.86 35.99
N SER A 45 16.82 -1.63 35.28
CA SER A 45 16.15 -0.34 35.30
C SER A 45 14.75 -0.47 34.74
N THR A 46 13.79 -0.14 35.58
CA THR A 46 12.38 0.02 35.20
C THR A 46 12.25 1.05 34.07
N LEU A 47 13.06 2.12 34.09
CA LEU A 47 13.16 3.07 32.99
C LEU A 47 13.71 2.44 31.70
N LYS A 48 14.77 1.62 31.79
CA LYS A 48 15.32 0.91 30.62
C LYS A 48 14.25 0.02 29.98
N ARG A 49 13.46 -0.72 30.77
CA ARG A 49 12.36 -1.54 30.27
C ARG A 49 11.35 -0.70 29.50
N SER A 50 10.97 0.47 30.01
CA SER A 50 10.05 1.38 29.34
C SER A 50 10.63 1.97 28.04
N LEU A 51 11.93 2.24 27.99
CA LEU A 51 12.61 2.64 26.75
C LEU A 51 12.64 1.50 25.71
N ASP A 52 12.81 0.25 26.15
CA ASP A 52 12.75 -0.92 25.27
C ASP A 52 11.32 -1.12 24.71
N VAL A 53 10.28 -0.91 25.51
CA VAL A 53 8.88 -0.89 25.05
C VAL A 53 8.64 0.26 24.07
N PHE A 54 9.10 1.48 24.38
CA PHE A 54 8.99 2.62 23.47
C PHE A 54 9.60 2.35 22.09
N LYS A 55 10.81 1.77 22.07
CA LYS A 55 11.48 1.37 20.83
C LYS A 55 10.64 0.35 20.06
N LEU A 56 10.17 -0.71 20.72
CA LEU A 56 9.36 -1.76 20.10
C LEU A 56 8.07 -1.21 19.50
N GLN A 57 7.32 -0.39 20.25
CA GLN A 57 6.06 0.17 19.75
C GLN A 57 6.29 1.17 18.62
N THR A 58 7.39 1.92 18.64
CA THR A 58 7.79 2.78 17.51
C THR A 58 8.06 1.95 16.25
N GLU A 59 8.74 0.81 16.37
CA GLU A 59 8.94 -0.13 15.26
C GLU A 59 7.60 -0.66 14.73
N HIS A 60 6.66 -1.03 15.61
CA HIS A 60 5.31 -1.46 15.20
C HIS A 60 4.53 -0.37 14.44
N VAL A 61 4.54 0.87 14.92
CA VAL A 61 3.93 2.01 14.20
C VAL A 61 4.55 2.14 12.81
N SER A 62 5.88 2.05 12.70
CA SER A 62 6.58 2.16 11.42
C SER A 62 6.20 1.04 10.44
N LEU A 63 6.09 -0.20 10.91
CA LEU A 63 5.67 -1.36 10.11
C LEU A 63 4.22 -1.20 9.65
N SER A 64 3.35 -0.71 10.52
CA SER A 64 1.94 -0.44 10.20
C SER A 64 1.79 0.60 9.09
N HIS A 65 2.56 1.70 9.14
CA HIS A 65 2.62 2.68 8.05
C HIS A 65 3.16 2.10 6.75
N LEU A 66 4.18 1.23 6.82
CA LEU A 66 4.72 0.55 5.64
C LEU A 66 3.67 -0.37 4.99
N GLN A 67 2.93 -1.12 5.79
CA GLN A 67 1.85 -1.99 5.33
C GLN A 67 0.70 -1.19 4.70
N LEU A 68 0.31 -0.06 5.29
CA LEU A 68 -0.67 0.84 4.68
C LEU A 68 -0.18 1.33 3.31
N ALA A 69 1.08 1.78 3.21
CA ALA A 69 1.65 2.24 1.94
C ALA A 69 1.68 1.13 0.87
N GLN A 70 1.96 -0.12 1.27
CA GLN A 70 1.87 -1.28 0.36
C GLN A 70 0.43 -1.50 -0.12
N THR A 71 -0.54 -1.45 0.78
CA THR A 71 -1.96 -1.59 0.47
C THR A 71 -2.42 -0.50 -0.50
N MET A 72 -2.04 0.76 -0.25
CA MET A 72 -2.37 1.88 -1.14
C MET A 72 -1.79 1.71 -2.56
N ARG A 73 -0.56 1.19 -2.67
CA ARG A 73 0.03 0.90 -3.99
C ARG A 73 -0.73 -0.18 -4.75
N GLU A 74 -1.23 -1.19 -4.04
CA GLU A 74 -2.04 -2.26 -4.64
C GLU A 74 -3.40 -1.75 -5.11
N GLU A 75 -4.07 -0.92 -4.31
CA GLU A 75 -5.33 -0.28 -4.73
C GLU A 75 -5.14 0.66 -5.93
N ALA A 76 -4.00 1.38 -5.99
CA ALA A 76 -3.67 2.20 -7.16
C ALA A 76 -3.50 1.37 -8.44
N ARG A 77 -2.89 0.17 -8.36
CA ARG A 77 -2.80 -0.76 -9.50
C ARG A 77 -4.16 -1.25 -9.95
N LYS A 78 -5.04 -1.65 -9.02
CA LYS A 78 -6.42 -2.04 -9.35
C LYS A 78 -7.19 -0.93 -10.07
N LEU A 79 -6.95 0.33 -9.69
CA LEU A 79 -7.55 1.48 -10.37
C LEU A 79 -7.04 1.65 -11.80
N GLU A 80 -5.74 1.42 -12.02
CA GLU A 80 -5.14 1.44 -13.35
C GLU A 80 -5.73 0.34 -14.25
N ASP A 81 -5.85 -0.89 -13.74
CA ASP A 81 -6.49 -2.00 -14.46
C ASP A 81 -7.95 -1.69 -14.78
N PHE A 82 -8.69 -1.09 -13.84
CA PHE A 82 -10.06 -0.62 -14.07
C PHE A 82 -10.13 0.42 -15.19
N ARG A 83 -9.22 1.41 -15.18
CA ARG A 83 -9.15 2.46 -16.20
C ARG A 83 -8.89 1.88 -17.59
N GLU A 84 -7.94 0.96 -17.74
CA GLU A 84 -7.64 0.36 -19.05
C GLU A 84 -8.79 -0.53 -19.54
N ARG A 85 -9.47 -1.27 -18.64
CA ARG A 85 -10.69 -2.02 -18.99
C ARG A 85 -11.81 -1.12 -19.51
N GLN A 86 -12.09 -0.01 -18.82
CA GLN A 86 -13.11 0.94 -19.28
C GLN A 86 -12.75 1.57 -20.63
N LYS A 87 -11.49 1.93 -20.84
CA LYS A 87 -10.98 2.49 -22.10
C LYS A 87 -11.17 1.53 -23.27
N GLU A 88 -10.81 0.26 -23.12
CA GLU A 88 -10.99 -0.74 -24.18
C GLU A 88 -12.47 -1.03 -24.46
N ALA A 89 -13.31 -1.09 -23.41
CA ALA A 89 -14.75 -1.25 -23.58
C ALA A 89 -15.39 -0.06 -24.32
N ARG A 90 -15.04 1.17 -23.95
CA ARG A 90 -15.53 2.40 -24.62
C ARG A 90 -15.13 2.42 -26.10
N LYS A 91 -13.87 2.10 -26.40
CA LYS A 91 -13.33 2.09 -27.76
C LYS A 91 -14.09 1.15 -28.71
N LYS A 92 -14.55 -0.01 -28.22
CA LYS A 92 -15.37 -0.94 -29.02
C LYS A 92 -16.71 -0.32 -29.41
N VAL A 93 -17.39 0.35 -28.47
CA VAL A 93 -18.66 1.04 -28.72
C VAL A 93 -18.46 2.21 -29.69
N GLU A 94 -17.40 3.00 -29.49
CA GLU A 94 -17.03 4.11 -30.39
C GLU A 94 -16.82 3.62 -31.84
N GLN A 95 -16.04 2.54 -32.04
CA GLN A 95 -15.79 1.99 -33.37
C GLN A 95 -17.05 1.52 -34.08
N GLN A 96 -17.97 0.86 -33.35
CA GLN A 96 -19.24 0.40 -33.89
C GLN A 96 -20.13 1.59 -34.31
N MET A 97 -20.22 2.61 -33.44
CA MET A 97 -20.98 3.83 -33.73
C MET A 97 -20.41 4.62 -34.91
N ASP A 98 -19.08 4.74 -35.02
CA ASP A 98 -18.42 5.40 -36.14
C ASP A 98 -18.73 4.73 -37.49
N ALA A 99 -18.77 3.40 -37.52
CA ALA A 99 -19.15 2.66 -38.72
C ALA A 99 -20.59 2.97 -39.14
N LEU A 100 -21.53 2.96 -38.19
CA LEU A 100 -22.94 3.30 -38.45
C LEU A 100 -23.13 4.77 -38.83
N HIS A 101 -22.37 5.69 -38.23
CA HIS A 101 -22.38 7.11 -38.61
C HIS A 101 -21.97 7.31 -40.06
N LYS A 102 -20.86 6.67 -40.49
CA LYS A 102 -20.38 6.71 -41.88
C LYS A 102 -21.40 6.10 -42.84
N GLN A 103 -21.94 4.92 -42.51
CA GLN A 103 -22.95 4.26 -43.32
C GLN A 103 -24.20 5.14 -43.49
N ARG A 104 -24.73 5.68 -42.38
CA ARG A 104 -25.89 6.57 -42.39
C ARG A 104 -25.64 7.81 -43.26
N ALA A 105 -24.49 8.47 -43.13
CA ALA A 105 -24.15 9.65 -43.92
C ALA A 105 -24.07 9.34 -45.42
N THR A 106 -23.37 8.27 -45.81
CA THR A 106 -23.23 7.85 -47.20
C THR A 106 -24.59 7.51 -47.83
N HIS A 107 -25.44 6.76 -47.13
CA HIS A 107 -26.74 6.36 -47.65
C HIS A 107 -27.76 7.51 -47.67
N LEU A 108 -27.67 8.46 -46.74
CA LEU A 108 -28.45 9.70 -46.81
C LEU A 108 -28.11 10.49 -48.08
N LYS A 109 -26.81 10.70 -48.36
CA LYS A 109 -26.36 11.40 -49.57
C LYS A 109 -26.89 10.73 -50.84
N LYS A 110 -26.73 9.41 -50.97
CA LYS A 110 -27.22 8.62 -52.11
C LYS A 110 -28.75 8.73 -52.28
N THR A 111 -29.48 8.71 -51.17
CA THR A 111 -30.95 8.85 -51.18
C THR A 111 -31.36 10.23 -51.71
N LEU A 112 -30.71 11.29 -51.23
CA LEU A 112 -30.97 12.66 -51.68
C LEU A 112 -30.60 12.87 -53.16
N GLU A 113 -29.50 12.29 -53.63
CA GLU A 113 -29.10 12.32 -55.04
C GLU A 113 -30.15 11.61 -55.92
N SER A 114 -30.57 10.39 -55.56
CA SER A 114 -31.61 9.68 -56.33
C SER A 114 -32.95 10.42 -56.34
N LYS A 115 -33.29 11.14 -55.25
CA LYS A 115 -34.47 12.01 -55.20
C LYS A 115 -34.34 13.15 -56.21
N LYS A 116 -33.21 13.85 -56.25
CA LYS A 116 -32.95 14.94 -57.22
C LYS A 116 -33.02 14.46 -58.66
N THR A 117 -32.42 13.31 -58.98
CA THR A 117 -32.46 12.72 -60.33
C THR A 117 -33.88 12.37 -60.75
N TYR A 118 -34.64 11.71 -59.86
CA TYR A 118 -36.04 11.38 -60.12
C TYR A 118 -36.90 12.64 -60.35
N GLU A 119 -36.73 13.67 -59.52
CA GLU A 119 -37.45 14.94 -59.68
C GLU A 119 -37.11 15.65 -60.99
N LEU A 120 -35.85 15.64 -61.40
CA LEU A 120 -35.43 16.16 -62.71
C LEU A 120 -36.11 15.39 -63.85
N LYS A 121 -36.13 14.06 -63.78
CA LYS A 121 -36.72 13.23 -64.83
C LYS A 121 -38.23 13.35 -64.93
N CYS A 122 -38.92 13.61 -63.82
CA CYS A 122 -40.33 13.95 -63.84
C CYS A 122 -40.56 15.29 -64.58
N ARG A 123 -39.75 16.32 -64.30
CA ARG A 123 -39.83 17.60 -65.02
C ARG A 123 -39.52 17.45 -66.52
N ASP A 124 -38.46 16.74 -66.87
CA ASP A 124 -38.09 16.47 -68.28
C ASP A 124 -39.24 15.77 -69.03
N LYS A 125 -39.99 14.90 -68.34
CA LYS A 125 -41.15 14.22 -68.91
C LYS A 125 -42.31 15.19 -69.10
N GLU A 126 -42.65 15.99 -68.09
CA GLU A 126 -43.73 16.99 -68.18
C GLU A 126 -43.48 17.99 -69.31
N GLU A 127 -42.24 18.47 -69.46
CA GLU A 127 -41.85 19.38 -70.55
C GLU A 127 -41.97 18.70 -71.93
N ALA A 128 -41.54 17.44 -72.06
CA ALA A 128 -41.69 16.68 -73.29
C ALA A 128 -43.17 16.45 -73.65
N GLU A 129 -44.03 16.11 -72.68
CA GLU A 129 -45.47 15.96 -72.90
C GLU A 129 -46.12 17.27 -73.38
N GLN A 130 -45.76 18.40 -72.78
CA GLN A 130 -46.23 19.72 -73.21
C GLN A 130 -45.80 20.06 -74.65
N ASN A 131 -44.55 19.77 -75.01
CA ASN A 131 -44.03 20.01 -76.36
C ASN A 131 -44.66 19.07 -77.40
N MET A 132 -44.93 17.82 -77.05
CA MET A 132 -45.62 16.87 -77.93
C MET A 132 -47.07 17.27 -78.19
N ASN A 133 -47.78 17.75 -77.17
CA ASN A 133 -49.15 18.24 -77.30
C ASN A 133 -49.25 19.48 -78.22
N ARG A 134 -48.17 20.27 -78.32
CA ARG A 134 -48.05 21.39 -79.25
C ARG A 134 -47.71 20.97 -80.68
N ASN A 135 -46.99 19.86 -80.87
CA ASN A 135 -46.40 19.45 -82.15
C ASN A 135 -47.02 18.19 -82.79
N ALA A 136 -48.14 17.66 -82.26
CA ALA A 136 -48.88 16.50 -82.78
C ALA A 136 -48.04 15.22 -83.04
N SER A 137 -47.01 14.96 -82.22
CA SER A 137 -46.19 13.73 -82.29
C SER A 137 -46.63 12.68 -81.26
N THR A 138 -46.37 11.40 -81.52
CA THR A 138 -47.11 10.27 -80.89
C THR A 138 -46.30 9.28 -80.04
N SER A 139 -45.01 9.49 -79.76
CA SER A 139 -44.26 8.52 -78.92
C SER A 139 -43.39 9.14 -77.81
N ASN A 140 -43.78 8.87 -76.56
CA ASN A 140 -43.05 9.26 -75.33
C ASN A 140 -42.60 8.05 -74.47
N ALA A 141 -42.69 6.83 -75.03
CA ALA A 141 -42.50 5.57 -74.28
C ALA A 141 -41.10 5.44 -73.65
N LYS A 142 -40.04 5.90 -74.32
CA LYS A 142 -38.67 5.87 -73.81
C LYS A 142 -38.45 6.77 -72.59
N GLN A 143 -39.16 7.89 -72.50
CA GLN A 143 -39.08 8.81 -71.36
C GLN A 143 -39.85 8.27 -70.16
N GLN A 144 -41.00 7.63 -70.41
CA GLN A 144 -41.79 6.93 -69.41
C GLN A 144 -41.03 5.78 -68.73
N GLU A 145 -40.30 4.97 -69.51
CA GLU A 145 -39.48 3.86 -68.98
C GLU A 145 -38.35 4.37 -68.06
N LYS A 146 -37.67 5.47 -68.44
CA LYS A 146 -36.62 6.09 -67.62
C LYS A 146 -37.15 6.62 -66.28
N VAL A 147 -38.29 7.30 -66.27
CA VAL A 147 -38.94 7.77 -65.03
C VAL A 147 -39.31 6.59 -64.13
N GLY A 148 -39.79 5.48 -64.70
CA GLY A 148 -40.08 4.25 -63.96
C GLY A 148 -38.84 3.65 -63.29
N LEU A 149 -37.71 3.59 -64.00
CA LEU A 149 -36.44 3.08 -63.47
C LEU A 149 -35.91 3.93 -62.30
N ASP A 150 -35.96 5.25 -62.45
CA ASP A 150 -35.50 6.20 -61.41
C ASP A 150 -36.45 6.23 -60.20
N SER A 151 -37.76 6.06 -60.43
CA SER A 151 -38.76 5.89 -59.36
C SER A 151 -38.46 4.66 -58.49
N TYR A 152 -38.17 3.53 -59.15
CA TYR A 152 -37.79 2.30 -58.48
C TYR A 152 -36.48 2.46 -57.71
N SER A 153 -35.46 3.08 -58.33
CA SER A 153 -34.17 3.37 -57.70
C SER A 153 -34.31 4.25 -56.44
N LYS A 154 -35.10 5.33 -56.52
CA LYS A 154 -35.42 6.20 -55.38
C LYS A 154 -36.10 5.42 -54.26
N THR A 155 -37.13 4.63 -54.58
CA THR A 155 -37.88 3.84 -53.59
C THR A 155 -36.99 2.83 -52.87
N LYS A 156 -36.12 2.14 -53.61
CA LYS A 156 -35.12 1.22 -53.04
C LYS A 156 -34.15 1.92 -52.11
N ASN A 157 -33.62 3.10 -52.49
CA ASN A 157 -32.70 3.86 -51.65
C ASN A 157 -33.38 4.38 -50.37
N VAL A 158 -34.63 4.86 -50.46
CA VAL A 158 -35.42 5.30 -49.30
C VAL A 158 -35.66 4.15 -48.32
N SER A 159 -36.08 2.97 -48.81
CA SER A 159 -36.29 1.79 -47.97
C SER A 159 -35.00 1.34 -47.27
N LEU A 160 -33.89 1.28 -48.01
CA LEU A 160 -32.58 0.93 -47.46
C LEU A 160 -32.10 1.93 -46.39
N PHE A 161 -32.26 3.23 -46.66
CA PHE A 161 -31.89 4.26 -45.70
C PHE A 161 -32.75 4.21 -44.44
N GLY A 162 -34.05 3.92 -44.58
CA GLY A 162 -34.96 3.68 -43.44
C GLY A 162 -34.43 2.61 -42.50
N LYS A 163 -34.03 1.45 -43.05
CA LYS A 163 -33.43 0.37 -42.26
C LYS A 163 -32.12 0.79 -41.57
N ILE A 164 -31.21 1.45 -42.30
CA ILE A 164 -29.94 1.93 -41.74
C ILE A 164 -30.17 2.93 -40.60
N LYS A 165 -31.17 3.80 -40.73
CA LYS A 165 -31.55 4.75 -39.68
C LYS A 165 -32.06 4.02 -38.43
N GLU A 166 -32.92 3.02 -38.59
CA GLU A 166 -33.43 2.21 -37.47
C GLU A 166 -32.30 1.47 -36.76
N ASP A 167 -31.41 0.82 -37.51
CA ASP A 167 -30.25 0.10 -36.96
C ASP A 167 -29.33 1.07 -36.20
N TRP A 168 -29.06 2.26 -36.76
CA TRP A 168 -28.30 3.31 -36.07
C TRP A 168 -28.99 3.81 -34.80
N GLN A 169 -30.31 4.03 -34.81
CA GLN A 169 -31.04 4.49 -33.62
C GLN A 169 -30.99 3.45 -32.50
N LYS A 170 -31.19 2.17 -32.84
CA LYS A 170 -31.12 1.07 -31.87
C LYS A 170 -29.74 0.99 -31.24
N GLU A 171 -28.68 1.03 -32.05
CA GLU A 171 -27.32 0.97 -31.51
C GLU A 171 -26.94 2.23 -30.73
N HIS A 172 -27.43 3.40 -31.14
CA HIS A 172 -27.19 4.65 -30.41
C HIS A 172 -27.76 4.61 -28.99
N ILE A 173 -29.01 4.14 -28.83
CA ILE A 173 -29.64 3.95 -27.52
C ILE A 173 -28.80 3.00 -26.67
N LYS A 174 -28.41 1.85 -27.23
CA LYS A 174 -27.57 0.87 -26.54
C LYS A 174 -26.20 1.44 -26.15
N ALA A 175 -25.57 2.24 -27.01
CA ALA A 175 -24.32 2.91 -26.68
C ALA A 175 -24.48 3.87 -25.50
N CYS A 176 -25.57 4.64 -25.45
CA CYS A 176 -25.89 5.50 -24.32
C CYS A 176 -26.07 4.69 -23.02
N GLU A 177 -26.84 3.60 -23.05
CA GLU A 177 -27.03 2.71 -21.89
C GLU A 177 -25.70 2.14 -21.37
N VAL A 178 -24.81 1.73 -22.29
CA VAL A 178 -23.47 1.24 -21.93
C VAL A 178 -22.62 2.35 -21.31
N PHE A 179 -22.61 3.56 -21.87
CA PHE A 179 -21.83 4.67 -21.31
C PHE A 179 -22.36 5.12 -19.94
N GLU A 180 -23.68 5.13 -19.76
CA GLU A 180 -24.30 5.41 -18.47
C GLU A 180 -23.92 4.34 -17.43
N ALA A 181 -23.96 3.07 -17.80
CA ALA A 181 -23.51 1.98 -16.93
C ALA A 181 -22.02 2.10 -16.56
N GLN A 182 -21.15 2.45 -17.51
CA GLN A 182 -19.73 2.69 -17.24
C GLN A 182 -19.53 3.87 -16.27
N GLU A 183 -20.32 4.94 -16.40
CA GLU A 183 -20.21 6.09 -15.51
C GLU A 183 -20.71 5.77 -14.09
N MET A 184 -21.82 5.03 -13.97
CA MET A 184 -22.29 4.53 -12.68
C MET A 184 -21.23 3.65 -12.00
N GLU A 185 -20.61 2.74 -12.75
CA GLU A 185 -19.54 1.87 -12.24
C GLU A 185 -18.32 2.69 -11.79
N ARG A 186 -17.92 3.71 -12.57
CA ARG A 186 -16.80 4.61 -12.24
C ARG A 186 -17.05 5.36 -10.93
N ILE A 187 -18.21 5.98 -10.79
CA ILE A 187 -18.59 6.71 -9.58
C ILE A 187 -18.62 5.77 -8.37
N ASN A 188 -19.26 4.61 -8.49
CA ASN A 188 -19.34 3.64 -7.41
C ASN A 188 -17.95 3.12 -6.98
N THR A 189 -17.09 2.80 -7.95
CA THR A 189 -15.73 2.29 -7.69
C THR A 189 -14.88 3.32 -6.96
N LEU A 190 -14.85 4.57 -7.45
CA LEU A 190 -14.09 5.65 -6.82
C LEU A 190 -14.58 5.96 -5.41
N ARG A 191 -15.91 6.03 -5.22
CA ARG A 191 -16.52 6.25 -3.91
C ARG A 191 -16.10 5.16 -2.92
N ASN A 192 -16.22 3.90 -3.30
CA ASN A 192 -15.93 2.77 -2.40
C ASN A 192 -14.44 2.67 -2.08
N MET A 193 -13.57 2.98 -3.05
CA MET A 193 -12.13 3.06 -2.83
C MET A 193 -11.77 4.16 -1.82
N LEU A 194 -12.27 5.38 -2.02
CA LEU A 194 -12.02 6.48 -1.10
C LEU A 194 -12.54 6.18 0.30
N TRP A 195 -13.74 5.61 0.41
CA TRP A 195 -14.32 5.18 1.67
C TRP A 195 -13.41 4.18 2.40
N THR A 196 -12.98 3.13 1.68
CA THR A 196 -12.09 2.11 2.24
C THR A 196 -10.75 2.71 2.67
N HIS A 197 -10.19 3.63 1.87
CA HIS A 197 -8.94 4.29 2.19
C HIS A 197 -9.04 5.15 3.46
N LEU A 198 -10.12 5.93 3.60
CA LEU A 198 -10.37 6.71 4.80
C LEU A 198 -10.53 5.82 6.03
N ASN A 199 -11.24 4.70 5.92
CA ASN A 199 -11.37 3.76 7.04
C ASN A 199 -10.02 3.15 7.46
N GLN A 200 -9.15 2.85 6.49
CA GLN A 200 -7.81 2.36 6.80
C GLN A 200 -6.98 3.44 7.51
N LEU A 201 -7.05 4.70 7.10
CA LEU A 201 -6.39 5.80 7.79
C LEU A 201 -6.92 5.96 9.21
N SER A 202 -8.24 5.92 9.41
CA SER A 202 -8.84 5.97 10.75
C SER A 202 -8.40 4.80 11.63
N GLN A 203 -8.38 3.58 11.10
CA GLN A 203 -7.91 2.40 11.83
C GLN A 203 -6.44 2.53 12.23
N GLN A 204 -5.58 3.10 11.37
CA GLN A 204 -4.18 3.36 11.70
C GLN A 204 -4.04 4.35 12.85
N CYS A 205 -4.87 5.40 12.91
CA CYS A 205 -4.86 6.32 14.04
C CYS A 205 -5.20 5.61 15.36
N VAL A 206 -6.23 4.75 15.35
CA VAL A 206 -6.62 3.98 16.54
C VAL A 206 -5.51 3.02 16.96
N THR A 207 -4.96 2.25 16.02
CA THR A 207 -3.88 1.31 16.32
C THR A 207 -2.62 2.03 16.82
N SER A 208 -2.24 3.16 16.24
CA SER A 208 -1.11 3.95 16.74
C SER A 208 -1.36 4.49 18.15
N ASP A 209 -2.58 4.97 18.44
CA ASP A 209 -2.95 5.42 19.78
C ASP A 209 -2.83 4.31 20.82
N GLU A 210 -3.33 3.11 20.51
CA GLU A 210 -3.18 1.91 21.37
C GLU A 210 -1.70 1.58 21.64
N LEU A 211 -0.85 1.63 20.61
CA LEU A 211 0.59 1.36 20.75
C LEU A 211 1.28 2.42 21.63
N TYR A 212 0.90 3.70 21.52
CA TYR A 212 1.42 4.76 22.38
C TYR A 212 0.91 4.64 23.82
N GLU A 213 -0.31 4.17 24.01
CA GLU A 213 -0.88 3.90 25.33
C GLU A 213 -0.11 2.77 26.04
N GLU A 214 0.32 1.73 25.33
CA GLU A 214 1.18 0.68 25.91
C GLU A 214 2.54 1.22 26.39
N VAL A 215 3.11 2.21 25.70
CA VAL A 215 4.31 2.91 26.17
C VAL A 215 4.02 3.69 27.46
N ARG A 216 2.90 4.42 27.51
CA ARG A 216 2.49 5.18 28.70
C ARG A 216 2.30 4.28 29.92
N LYS A 217 1.59 3.15 29.77
CA LYS A 217 1.44 2.15 30.83
C LYS A 217 2.77 1.57 31.30
N SER A 218 3.74 1.37 30.41
CA SER A 218 5.08 0.94 30.81
C SER A 218 5.79 2.02 31.63
N LEU A 219 5.69 3.29 31.23
CA LEU A 219 6.29 4.41 31.95
C LEU A 219 5.69 4.60 33.35
N GLU A 220 4.41 4.30 33.53
CA GLU A 220 3.75 4.31 34.85
C GLU A 220 4.35 3.25 35.81
N GLN A 221 5.02 2.23 35.28
CA GLN A 221 5.73 1.20 36.07
C GLN A 221 7.18 1.57 36.39
N CYS A 222 7.66 2.74 35.95
CA CYS A 222 9.00 3.22 36.30
C CYS A 222 9.06 3.62 37.78
N ASP A 223 9.97 3.00 38.52
CA ASP A 223 10.25 3.32 39.93
C ASP A 223 11.68 3.87 40.04
N ILE A 224 11.76 5.17 40.33
CA ILE A 224 13.03 5.90 40.43
C ILE A 224 13.83 5.41 41.65
N GLN A 225 13.15 5.11 42.76
CA GLN A 225 13.77 4.67 43.99
C GLN A 225 14.34 3.27 43.82
N GLU A 226 13.62 2.38 43.16
CA GLU A 226 14.11 1.03 42.81
C GLU A 226 15.34 1.11 41.89
N ASP A 227 15.28 1.93 40.84
CA ASP A 227 16.40 2.11 39.90
C ASP A 227 17.66 2.66 40.61
N ILE A 228 17.51 3.67 41.49
CA ILE A 228 18.62 4.20 42.29
C ILE A 228 19.15 3.15 43.27
N ALA A 229 18.27 2.44 43.97
CA ALA A 229 18.67 1.41 44.91
C ALA A 229 19.44 0.29 44.21
N HIS A 230 18.99 -0.14 43.03
CA HIS A 230 19.68 -1.12 42.21
C HIS A 230 21.08 -0.64 41.82
N PHE A 231 21.19 0.61 41.33
CA PHE A 231 22.48 1.19 40.97
C PHE A 231 23.45 1.25 42.16
N VAL A 232 23.00 1.75 43.32
CA VAL A 232 23.81 1.83 44.53
C VAL A 232 24.26 0.43 44.96
N ASN A 233 23.37 -0.56 44.97
CA ASN A 233 23.72 -1.93 45.34
C ASN A 233 24.75 -2.55 44.39
N LEU A 234 24.68 -2.23 43.10
CA LEU A 234 25.60 -2.74 42.08
C LEU A 234 26.96 -2.03 42.10
N ARG A 235 27.00 -0.73 42.43
CA ARG A 235 28.19 0.12 42.25
C ARG A 235 28.80 0.69 43.53
N ARG A 236 28.22 0.43 44.71
CA ARG A 236 28.75 0.94 45.98
C ARG A 236 30.21 0.55 46.19
N THR A 237 31.01 1.49 46.67
CA THR A 237 32.47 1.35 46.90
C THR A 237 32.85 1.33 48.38
N GLY A 238 31.89 1.58 49.27
CA GLY A 238 32.07 1.63 50.71
C GLY A 238 30.89 2.36 51.36
N ASP A 239 30.64 2.07 52.63
CA ASP A 239 29.53 2.64 53.42
C ASP A 239 30.03 3.53 54.58
N LYS A 240 31.36 3.68 54.71
CA LYS A 240 32.00 4.49 55.75
C LYS A 240 32.75 5.67 55.13
N PRO A 241 32.54 6.90 55.64
CA PRO A 241 33.34 8.03 55.23
C PRO A 241 34.82 7.83 55.64
N PRO A 242 35.78 8.42 54.92
CA PRO A 242 37.20 8.39 55.30
C PRO A 242 37.41 8.90 56.73
N ALA A 243 38.29 8.24 57.49
CA ALA A 243 38.60 8.64 58.85
C ALA A 243 39.31 10.01 58.88
N PRO A 244 39.05 10.86 59.91
CA PRO A 244 39.79 12.11 60.08
C PRO A 244 41.29 11.86 60.22
N VAL A 245 42.12 12.73 59.61
CA VAL A 245 43.57 12.71 59.82
C VAL A 245 43.85 13.26 61.21
N LEU A 246 44.42 12.42 62.08
CA LEU A 246 44.82 12.81 63.43
C LEU A 246 46.28 13.30 63.44
N TYR A 247 46.59 14.30 64.26
CA TYR A 247 47.96 14.77 64.46
C TYR A 247 48.79 13.69 65.17
N GLU A 248 49.88 13.26 64.53
CA GLU A 248 50.86 12.36 65.14
C GLU A 248 52.08 13.16 65.61
N ASN A 249 52.29 13.16 66.92
CA ASN A 249 53.46 13.82 67.49
C ASN A 249 54.71 12.94 67.31
N PHE A 250 55.62 13.39 66.45
CA PHE A 250 56.85 12.68 66.06
C PHE A 250 57.74 12.28 67.27
N TYR A 251 57.72 13.04 68.36
CA TYR A 251 58.63 12.88 69.49
C TYR A 251 58.07 12.05 70.65
N THR A 252 56.76 11.80 70.70
CA THR A 252 56.11 11.10 71.83
C THR A 252 55.67 9.68 71.51
N GLY A 253 55.80 9.22 70.26
CA GLY A 253 55.56 7.83 69.87
C GLY A 253 54.12 7.32 70.07
N GLN A 254 53.19 8.18 70.50
CA GLN A 254 51.79 7.83 70.66
C GLN A 254 51.12 7.78 69.28
N ARG A 255 51.11 6.60 68.67
CA ARG A 255 50.21 6.30 67.56
C ARG A 255 48.77 6.27 68.11
N PRO A 256 47.85 7.08 67.59
CA PRO A 256 46.44 6.94 67.92
C PRO A 256 45.99 5.50 67.60
N LEU A 257 45.09 4.94 68.39
CA LEU A 257 44.39 3.69 68.07
C LEU A 257 43.43 3.93 66.89
N SER A 258 43.95 4.22 65.70
CA SER A 258 43.19 4.28 64.47
C SER A 258 43.50 3.02 63.66
N THR A 259 42.50 2.15 63.57
CA THR A 259 42.48 0.99 62.69
C THR A 259 42.46 1.46 61.23
N ILE A 260 43.57 2.00 60.73
CA ILE A 260 43.79 2.18 59.30
C ILE A 260 44.11 0.80 58.73
N GLN A 261 43.07 0.01 58.47
CA GLN A 261 43.18 -1.02 57.44
C GLN A 261 43.19 -0.29 56.11
N MET A 262 44.38 -0.01 55.59
CA MET A 262 44.51 0.33 54.18
C MET A 262 43.85 -0.80 53.38
N PRO A 263 42.95 -0.48 52.42
CA PRO A 263 42.49 -1.50 51.50
C PRO A 263 43.73 -2.04 50.80
N LEU A 264 43.97 -3.35 50.92
CA LEU A 264 44.90 -4.03 50.03
C LEU A 264 44.44 -3.64 48.61
N SER A 265 45.32 -2.96 47.89
CA SER A 265 45.14 -2.71 46.46
C SER A 265 44.96 -4.07 45.79
N ASN A 266 43.71 -4.45 45.54
CA ASN A 266 43.41 -5.53 44.63
C ASN A 266 43.77 -5.02 43.23
N SER A 267 45.05 -5.14 42.89
CA SER A 267 45.51 -5.13 41.52
C SER A 267 44.93 -6.37 40.82
N ARG A 268 43.84 -6.18 40.10
CA ARG A 268 43.47 -6.92 38.89
C ARG A 268 42.78 -5.99 37.92
#